data_AF-A0A536SAT6-F1
#
_entry.id   AF-A0A536SAT6-F1
#
_cell.length_a   1.000
_cell.length_b   1.000
_cell.length_c   1.000
_cell.angle_alpha   90.00
_cell.angle_beta   90.00
_cell.angle_gamma   90.00
#
_symmetry.space_group_name_H-M   'P 1'
#
loop_
_entity.id
_entity.type
_entity.pdbx_description
1 polymer ?
#
loop_
_entity_poly.entity_id
_entity_poly.type
_entity_poly.pdbx_seq_one_letter_code
_entity_poly.pdbx_strand_id
1 'polypeptide(L)'
;MTHQQHQHRHENHDLHRVGDKTYSDPVCGMKVAADPAKFLSRGGTTYYFCSARCMEKFSADPLRYTQKKKRPWAEAAPGAIYTCPMHPEIRQVGPGNCPKCGMALEPVVATAGDQPNPELIDMTRRFWISLVLTVPVFALEMSGHVGLSLHRFMSASVSGWVQFLFSIPVVLWAAW
;
A
#
# COMPACT_ATOMS: atom_id res chain seq x y z
N MET A 1 10.25 -32.73 54.48
CA MET A 1 9.11 -32.25 53.66
C MET A 1 9.68 -31.90 52.30
N THR A 2 9.34 -32.73 51.32
CA THR A 2 10.03 -32.97 50.05
C THR A 2 9.70 -31.90 49.00
N HIS A 3 10.71 -31.23 48.46
CA HIS A 3 10.60 -30.44 47.24
C HIS A 3 10.61 -31.40 46.03
N GLN A 4 9.47 -31.49 45.33
CA GLN A 4 9.29 -32.32 44.14
C GLN A 4 9.69 -31.50 42.90
N GLN A 5 10.89 -31.75 42.38
CA GLN A 5 11.39 -31.19 41.12
C GLN A 5 10.62 -31.83 39.95
N HIS A 6 9.78 -31.06 39.28
CA HIS A 6 9.17 -31.47 38.01
C HIS A 6 10.21 -31.35 36.88
N GLN A 7 10.84 -32.46 36.53
CA GLN A 7 11.64 -32.59 35.30
C GLN A 7 10.69 -32.63 34.09
N HIS A 8 10.69 -31.56 33.29
CA HIS A 8 10.10 -31.59 31.96
C HIS A 8 11.07 -32.31 31.00
N ARG A 9 10.76 -33.57 30.71
CA ARG A 9 11.43 -34.38 29.69
C ARG A 9 10.99 -33.87 28.31
N HIS A 10 11.88 -33.22 27.58
CA HIS A 10 11.69 -32.97 26.15
C HIS A 10 11.99 -34.28 25.40
N GLU A 11 10.95 -35.09 25.19
CA GLU A 11 11.04 -36.23 24.25
C GLU A 11 11.04 -35.68 22.83
N ASN A 12 12.23 -35.69 22.23
CA ASN A 12 12.43 -35.38 20.83
C ASN A 12 11.86 -36.53 20.00
N HIS A 13 10.61 -36.40 19.56
CA HIS A 13 9.95 -37.36 18.67
C HIS A 13 10.40 -37.12 17.23
N ASP A 14 11.64 -37.52 16.95
CA ASP A 14 12.12 -37.81 15.60
C ASP A 14 11.51 -39.14 15.15
N LEU A 15 10.37 -39.09 14.45
CA LEU A 15 9.85 -40.23 13.70
C LEU A 15 9.52 -39.81 12.28
N HIS A 16 10.49 -40.04 11.40
CA HIS A 16 10.30 -40.04 9.96
C HIS A 16 9.51 -41.28 9.49
N ARG A 17 8.57 -40.99 8.59
CA ARG A 17 8.24 -41.74 7.35
C ARG A 17 7.05 -42.71 7.36
N VAL A 18 5.87 -42.19 6.98
CA VAL A 18 4.87 -42.87 6.14
C VAL A 18 4.23 -41.84 5.17
N GLY A 19 4.51 -41.97 3.86
CA GLY A 19 3.78 -41.34 2.75
C GLY A 19 3.95 -39.82 2.56
N ASP A 20 4.71 -39.42 1.54
CA ASP A 20 5.21 -38.07 1.23
C ASP A 20 4.15 -37.01 0.82
N LYS A 21 3.06 -36.89 1.58
CA LYS A 21 2.08 -35.81 1.44
C LYS A 21 2.10 -34.98 2.72
N THR A 22 2.79 -33.85 2.64
CA THR A 22 2.73 -32.80 3.66
C THR A 22 1.58 -31.86 3.33
N TYR A 23 0.73 -31.61 4.32
CA TYR A 23 -0.42 -30.72 4.24
C TYR A 23 -0.12 -29.44 4.99
N SER A 24 -0.70 -28.31 4.57
CA SER A 24 -0.55 -27.04 5.29
C SER A 24 -1.71 -26.85 6.24
N ASP A 25 -1.41 -26.62 7.52
CA ASP A 25 -2.40 -26.22 8.51
C ASP A 25 -3.01 -24.85 8.11
N PRO A 26 -4.34 -24.74 7.92
CA PRO A 26 -4.98 -23.52 7.43
C PRO A 26 -4.99 -22.38 8.46
N VAL A 27 -4.77 -22.66 9.74
CA VAL A 27 -4.77 -21.66 10.82
C VAL A 27 -3.40 -21.02 10.97
N CYS A 28 -2.33 -21.81 10.98
CA CYS A 28 -0.97 -21.32 11.26
C CYS A 28 0.00 -21.39 10.07
N GLY A 29 -0.34 -22.14 9.02
CA GLY A 29 0.53 -22.35 7.85
C GLY A 29 1.66 -23.36 8.05
N MET A 30 1.72 -24.03 9.20
CA MET A 30 2.72 -25.07 9.46
C MET A 30 2.51 -26.29 8.55
N LYS A 31 3.59 -26.83 7.99
CA LYS A 31 3.54 -28.09 7.22
C LYS A 31 3.44 -29.26 8.19
N VAL A 32 2.43 -30.10 8.01
CA VAL A 32 2.14 -31.26 8.84
C VAL A 32 2.06 -32.52 7.98
N ALA A 33 2.48 -33.65 8.53
CA ALA A 33 2.22 -34.94 7.90
C ALA A 33 0.72 -35.26 8.00
N ALA A 34 0.24 -36.19 7.16
CA ALA A 34 -1.10 -36.73 7.29
C ALA A 34 -1.22 -37.52 8.60
N ASP A 35 -1.75 -36.88 9.64
CA ASP A 35 -1.99 -37.49 10.95
C ASP A 35 -3.49 -37.81 11.10
N PRO A 36 -3.89 -39.10 11.25
CA PRO A 36 -5.29 -39.49 11.45
C PRO A 36 -5.87 -39.00 12.79
N ALA A 37 -5.05 -38.54 13.75
CA ALA A 37 -5.54 -38.04 15.03
C ALA A 37 -5.95 -36.55 14.97
N LYS A 38 -5.54 -35.79 13.94
CA LYS A 38 -5.67 -34.32 13.90
C LYS A 38 -6.13 -33.83 12.53
N PHE A 39 -7.24 -34.38 12.04
CA PHE A 39 -7.88 -33.94 10.80
C PHE A 39 -9.36 -33.63 10.99
N LEU A 40 -9.89 -32.78 10.12
CA LEU A 40 -11.31 -32.46 10.06
C LEU A 40 -11.76 -32.45 8.60
N SER A 41 -12.82 -33.20 8.28
CA SER A 41 -13.41 -33.21 6.94
C SER A 41 -14.61 -32.27 6.89
N ARG A 42 -14.62 -31.32 5.94
CA ARG A 42 -15.72 -30.38 5.75
C ARG A 42 -15.88 -30.02 4.28
N GLY A 43 -17.11 -30.13 3.76
CA GLY A 43 -17.40 -29.87 2.34
C GLY A 43 -16.66 -30.80 1.37
N GLY A 44 -16.39 -32.05 1.77
CA GLY A 44 -15.62 -33.01 0.97
C GLY A 44 -14.10 -32.78 0.96
N THR A 45 -13.60 -31.77 1.69
CA THR A 45 -12.16 -31.48 1.82
C THR A 45 -11.66 -31.87 3.21
N THR A 46 -10.57 -32.64 3.27
CA THR A 46 -9.90 -33.02 4.52
C THR A 46 -8.81 -32.01 4.86
N TYR A 47 -8.94 -31.35 6.02
CA TYR A 47 -7.95 -30.42 6.57
C TYR A 47 -7.15 -31.10 7.68
N TYR A 48 -5.84 -30.90 7.69
CA TYR A 48 -4.93 -31.43 8.71
C TYR A 48 -4.38 -30.29 9.57
N PHE A 49 -4.17 -30.54 10.86
CA PHE A 49 -3.76 -29.52 11.83
C PHE A 49 -2.51 -29.92 12.60
N CYS A 50 -1.69 -28.94 12.97
CA CYS A 50 -0.47 -29.19 13.74
C CYS A 50 -0.76 -29.52 15.21
N SER A 51 -1.89 -29.05 15.74
CA SER A 51 -2.27 -29.18 17.14
C SER A 51 -3.78 -29.13 17.34
N ALA A 52 -4.25 -29.65 18.48
CA ALA A 52 -5.66 -29.59 18.88
C ALA A 52 -6.19 -28.13 18.94
N ARG A 53 -5.35 -27.19 19.38
CA ARG A 53 -5.69 -25.76 19.41
C ARG A 53 -5.95 -25.17 18.01
N CYS A 54 -5.21 -25.62 16.99
CA CYS A 54 -5.43 -25.14 15.62
C CYS A 54 -6.71 -25.74 15.03
N MET A 55 -6.97 -27.02 15.30
CA MET A 55 -8.22 -27.68 14.92
C MET A 55 -9.45 -27.01 15.56
N GLU A 56 -9.37 -26.65 16.84
CA GLU A 56 -10.45 -25.93 17.56
C GLU A 56 -10.70 -24.52 17.00
N LYS A 57 -9.63 -23.76 16.72
CA LYS A 57 -9.77 -22.45 16.07
C LYS A 57 -10.41 -22.55 14.69
N PHE A 58 -10.07 -23.59 13.93
CA PHE A 58 -10.65 -23.84 12.62
C PHE A 58 -12.10 -24.31 12.71
N SER A 59 -12.47 -25.12 13.71
CA SER A 59 -13.85 -25.59 13.88
C SER A 59 -14.80 -24.46 14.31
N ALA A 60 -14.30 -23.49 15.09
CA ALA A 60 -15.05 -22.31 15.54
C ALA A 60 -15.40 -21.34 14.40
N ASP A 61 -14.46 -21.07 13.48
CA ASP A 61 -14.72 -20.22 12.31
C ASP A 61 -13.97 -20.73 11.07
N PRO A 62 -14.51 -21.74 10.37
CA PRO A 62 -13.85 -22.35 9.21
C PRO A 62 -13.79 -21.39 8.02
N LEU A 63 -14.79 -20.51 7.88
CA LEU A 63 -14.89 -19.59 6.76
C LEU A 63 -13.74 -18.58 6.78
N ARG A 64 -13.32 -18.12 7.96
CA ARG A 64 -12.16 -17.24 8.12
C ARG A 64 -10.86 -17.82 7.56
N TYR A 65 -10.65 -19.13 7.66
CA TYR A 65 -9.40 -19.77 7.22
C TYR A 65 -9.49 -20.39 5.82
N THR A 66 -10.70 -20.73 5.36
CA THR A 66 -10.93 -21.25 3.99
C THR A 66 -11.15 -20.13 2.98
N GLN A 67 -11.78 -19.02 3.39
CA GLN A 67 -11.89 -17.80 2.59
C GLN A 67 -10.65 -16.92 2.76
N LYS A 68 -9.45 -17.49 2.61
CA LYS A 68 -8.28 -16.68 2.25
C LYS A 68 -8.59 -16.14 0.86
N LYS A 69 -9.34 -15.03 0.81
CA LYS A 69 -9.52 -14.20 -0.36
C LYS A 69 -8.10 -13.96 -0.81
N LYS A 70 -7.63 -14.67 -1.85
CA LYS A 70 -6.54 -14.15 -2.67
C LYS A 70 -7.04 -12.75 -2.93
N ARG A 71 -6.42 -11.75 -2.29
CA ARG A 71 -6.69 -10.37 -2.69
C ARG A 71 -6.53 -10.44 -4.19
N PRO A 72 -7.58 -10.15 -4.98
CA PRO A 72 -7.41 -10.08 -6.41
C PRO A 72 -6.22 -9.16 -6.54
N TRP A 73 -5.12 -9.71 -7.03
CA TRP A 73 -4.06 -8.86 -7.48
C TRP A 73 -4.72 -8.13 -8.62
N ALA A 74 -5.21 -6.92 -8.33
CA ALA A 74 -6.03 -6.15 -9.25
C ALA A 74 -5.36 -6.27 -10.60
N GLU A 75 -6.06 -6.86 -11.57
CA GLU A 75 -5.53 -7.32 -12.85
C GLU A 75 -4.45 -6.35 -13.32
N ALA A 76 -3.20 -6.76 -13.11
CA ALA A 76 -2.06 -5.95 -13.46
C ALA A 76 -2.15 -5.72 -14.96
N ALA A 77 -2.05 -4.47 -15.42
CA ALA A 77 -1.84 -4.23 -16.84
C ALA A 77 -0.69 -5.15 -17.31
N PRO A 78 -0.87 -5.97 -18.35
CA PRO A 78 0.18 -6.86 -18.83
C PRO A 78 1.42 -6.03 -19.17
N GLY A 79 2.50 -6.22 -18.42
CA GLY A 79 3.74 -5.42 -18.53
C GLY A 79 4.02 -4.44 -17.39
N ALA A 80 3.13 -4.31 -16.39
CA ALA A 80 3.41 -3.48 -15.22
C ALA A 80 4.63 -4.01 -14.43
N ILE A 81 5.57 -3.10 -14.13
CA ILE A 81 6.76 -3.40 -13.34
C ILE A 81 6.41 -3.28 -11.86
N TYR A 82 6.70 -4.34 -11.11
CA TYR A 82 6.52 -4.42 -9.67
C TYR A 82 7.88 -4.40 -8.98
N THR A 83 7.94 -3.70 -7.84
CA THR A 83 9.12 -3.52 -7.01
C THR A 83 8.88 -3.92 -5.56
N CYS A 84 9.92 -4.36 -4.87
CA CYS A 84 9.84 -4.60 -3.43
C CYS A 84 10.07 -3.28 -2.67
N PRO A 85 9.23 -2.91 -1.69
CA PRO A 85 9.43 -1.69 -0.89
C PRO A 85 10.79 -1.62 -0.19
N MET A 86 11.32 -2.78 0.21
CA MET A 86 12.62 -2.91 0.88
C MET A 86 13.79 -3.13 -0.08
N HIS A 87 13.53 -3.54 -1.32
CA HIS A 87 14.56 -3.90 -2.29
C HIS A 87 14.22 -3.32 -3.66
N PRO A 88 14.41 -2.01 -3.86
CA PRO A 88 13.98 -1.30 -5.07
C PRO A 88 14.70 -1.75 -6.36
N GLU A 89 15.81 -2.47 -6.22
CA GLU A 89 16.53 -3.13 -7.33
C GLU A 89 15.74 -4.27 -7.97
N ILE A 90 14.79 -4.87 -7.23
CA ILE A 90 14.03 -6.02 -7.71
C ILE A 90 12.84 -5.50 -8.50
N ARG A 91 12.98 -5.47 -9.82
CA ARG A 91 11.93 -5.09 -10.76
C ARG A 91 11.47 -6.32 -11.54
N GLN A 92 10.21 -6.71 -11.37
CA GLN A 92 9.65 -7.90 -12.01
C GLN A 92 8.36 -7.56 -12.75
N VAL A 93 8.09 -8.25 -13.85
CA VAL A 93 6.84 -8.10 -14.59
C VAL A 93 5.78 -8.97 -13.92
N GLY A 94 4.73 -8.33 -13.38
CA GLY A 94 3.60 -9.00 -12.74
C GLY A 94 3.71 -9.24 -11.22
N PRO A 95 2.63 -9.79 -10.61
CA PRO A 95 2.60 -10.15 -9.19
C PRO A 95 3.64 -11.18 -8.79
N GLY A 96 4.20 -10.98 -7.60
CA GLY A 96 5.08 -11.96 -7.01
C GLY A 96 5.51 -11.62 -5.58
N ASN A 97 6.26 -12.54 -5.01
CA ASN A 97 6.99 -12.32 -3.77
C ASN A 97 8.45 -11.98 -4.09
N CYS A 98 9.02 -11.05 -3.34
CA CYS A 98 10.40 -10.66 -3.42
C CYS A 98 11.32 -11.85 -3.09
N PRO A 99 12.29 -12.22 -3.95
CA PRO A 99 13.23 -13.32 -3.67
C PRO A 99 14.23 -13.01 -2.55
N LYS A 100 14.47 -11.73 -2.22
CA LYS A 100 15.37 -11.35 -1.12
C LYS A 100 14.70 -11.41 0.26
N CYS A 101 13.45 -10.97 0.40
CA CYS A 101 12.78 -10.84 1.71
C CYS A 101 11.40 -11.49 1.83
N GLY A 102 10.90 -12.13 0.77
CA GLY A 102 9.61 -12.83 0.77
C GLY A 102 8.36 -11.95 0.83
N MET A 103 8.51 -10.62 0.92
CA MET A 103 7.37 -9.69 0.91
C MET A 103 6.73 -9.60 -0.48
N ALA A 104 5.44 -9.28 -0.55
CA ALA A 104 4.75 -9.03 -1.81
C ALA A 104 5.36 -7.81 -2.52
N LEU A 105 5.53 -7.91 -3.84
CA LEU A 105 5.92 -6.77 -4.65
C LEU A 105 4.76 -5.77 -4.76
N GLU A 106 5.06 -4.52 -5.05
CA GLU A 106 4.10 -3.43 -5.27
C GLU A 106 4.35 -2.78 -6.65
N PRO A 107 3.31 -2.35 -7.37
CA PRO A 107 3.48 -1.80 -8.70
C PRO A 107 4.23 -0.47 -8.63
N VAL A 108 5.30 -0.31 -9.43
CA VAL A 108 6.10 0.93 -9.51
C VAL A 108 5.25 2.08 -10.06
N VAL A 109 4.36 1.77 -10.99
CA VAL A 109 3.30 2.66 -11.41
C VAL A 109 2.04 2.17 -10.72
N ALA A 110 1.56 2.89 -9.70
CA ALA A 110 0.24 2.62 -9.15
C ALA A 110 -0.78 2.86 -10.26
N THR A 111 -1.06 1.85 -11.08
CA THR A 111 -2.15 1.84 -12.04
C THR A 111 -3.44 1.61 -11.25
N ALA A 112 -3.77 2.53 -10.35
CA ALA A 112 -5.15 2.89 -10.14
C ALA A 112 -5.61 3.34 -11.53
N GLY A 113 -6.43 2.51 -12.18
CA GLY A 113 -6.65 2.51 -13.62
C GLY A 113 -6.80 3.91 -14.19
N ASP A 114 -6.13 4.16 -15.33
CA ASP A 114 -6.15 5.23 -16.36
C ASP A 114 -7.09 6.45 -16.23
N GLN A 115 -7.58 6.75 -15.04
CA GLN A 115 -8.47 7.82 -14.67
C GLN A 115 -7.61 8.83 -13.92
N PRO A 116 -7.39 10.03 -14.48
CA PRO A 116 -6.62 11.05 -13.81
C PRO A 116 -7.28 11.36 -12.46
N ASN A 117 -6.51 11.28 -11.38
CA ASN A 117 -6.99 11.53 -10.02
C ASN A 117 -7.67 12.92 -9.99
N PRO A 118 -8.98 13.03 -9.70
CA PRO A 118 -9.68 14.31 -9.73
C PRO A 118 -9.07 15.33 -8.76
N GLU A 119 -8.44 14.88 -7.67
CA GLU A 119 -7.68 15.73 -6.75
C GLU A 119 -6.46 16.36 -7.44
N LEU A 120 -5.71 15.57 -8.21
CA LEU A 120 -4.54 16.06 -8.94
C LEU A 120 -4.96 17.08 -10.02
N ILE A 121 -6.09 16.85 -10.70
CA ILE A 121 -6.64 17.78 -11.69
C ILE A 121 -7.05 19.09 -11.03
N ASP A 122 -7.74 19.03 -9.88
CA ASP A 122 -8.17 20.21 -9.14
C ASP A 122 -6.96 21.02 -8.65
N MET A 123 -5.95 20.36 -8.08
CA MET A 123 -4.71 20.99 -7.63
C MET A 123 -3.92 21.61 -8.79
N THR A 124 -3.83 20.91 -9.92
CA THR A 124 -3.16 21.41 -11.13
C THR A 124 -3.87 22.63 -11.70
N ARG A 125 -5.21 22.60 -11.75
CA ARG A 125 -6.03 23.72 -12.24
C ARG A 125 -5.89 24.95 -11.33
N ARG A 126 -5.94 24.76 -10.00
CA ARG A 126 -5.73 25.83 -9.03
C ARG A 126 -4.34 26.45 -9.17
N PHE A 127 -3.31 25.62 -9.30
CA PHE A 127 -1.94 26.08 -9.52
C PHE A 127 -1.83 26.96 -10.77
N TRP A 128 -2.35 26.50 -11.91
CA TRP A 128 -2.24 27.24 -13.17
C TRP A 128 -3.06 28.53 -13.20
N ILE A 129 -4.27 28.53 -12.64
CA ILE A 129 -5.11 29.74 -12.55
C ILE A 129 -4.41 30.78 -11.67
N SER A 130 -3.89 30.38 -10.50
CA SER A 130 -3.13 31.26 -9.63
C SER A 130 -1.87 31.79 -10.28
N LEU A 131 -1.11 30.95 -10.98
CA LEU A 131 0.10 31.36 -11.70
C LEU A 131 -0.21 32.47 -12.71
N VAL A 132 -1.26 32.30 -13.52
CA VAL A 132 -1.66 33.29 -14.54
C VAL A 132 -2.09 34.62 -13.89
N LEU A 133 -2.78 34.59 -12.76
CA LEU A 133 -3.20 35.79 -12.02
C LEU A 133 -2.03 36.48 -11.31
N THR A 134 -1.06 35.73 -10.80
CA THR A 134 0.10 36.27 -10.05
C THR A 134 1.20 36.82 -10.97
N VAL A 135 1.38 36.27 -12.17
CA VAL A 135 2.43 36.72 -13.11
C VAL A 135 2.35 38.23 -13.43
N PRO A 136 1.17 38.82 -13.76
CA PRO A 136 1.06 40.26 -13.99
C PRO A 136 1.38 41.11 -12.77
N VAL A 137 0.96 40.67 -11.58
CA VAL A 137 1.24 41.34 -10.30
C VAL A 137 2.75 41.37 -10.02
N PHE A 138 3.40 40.22 -10.19
CA PHE A 138 4.84 40.09 -10.03
C PHE A 138 5.61 40.93 -11.06
N ALA A 139 5.17 40.91 -12.31
CA ALA A 139 5.78 41.72 -13.36
C ALA A 139 5.65 43.22 -13.08
N LEU A 140 4.52 43.69 -12.53
CA LEU A 140 4.36 45.09 -12.13
C LEU A 140 5.32 45.48 -11.01
N GLU A 141 5.45 44.67 -9.96
CA GLU A 141 6.40 44.91 -8.85
C GLU A 141 7.86 44.91 -9.31
N MET A 142 8.25 43.91 -10.12
CA MET A 142 9.62 43.77 -10.59
C MET A 142 9.94 44.70 -11.78
N SER A 143 8.94 45.36 -12.38
CA SER A 143 9.15 46.24 -13.56
C SER A 143 10.10 47.40 -13.27
N GLY A 144 10.05 47.95 -12.05
CA GLY A 144 10.91 49.06 -11.63
C GLY A 144 12.39 48.70 -11.53
N HIS A 145 12.70 47.44 -11.20
CA HIS A 145 14.07 46.95 -11.05
C HIS A 145 14.69 46.46 -12.37
N VAL A 146 13.86 46.10 -13.36
CA VAL A 146 14.30 45.62 -14.67
C VAL A 146 14.52 46.78 -15.67
N GLY A 147 14.32 48.04 -15.25
CA GLY A 147 14.52 49.22 -16.08
C GLY A 147 13.37 49.54 -17.04
N LEU A 148 12.30 48.73 -17.03
CA LEU A 148 11.03 48.99 -17.72
C LEU A 148 10.22 49.98 -16.88
N SER A 149 10.35 51.27 -17.15
CA SER A 149 9.71 52.35 -16.38
C SER A 149 8.16 52.42 -16.55
N LEU A 150 7.43 51.37 -16.23
CA LEU A 150 5.95 51.34 -16.24
C LEU A 150 5.33 52.33 -15.24
N HIS A 151 6.07 52.76 -14.22
CA HIS A 151 5.70 53.87 -13.33
C HIS A 151 5.47 55.19 -14.08
N ARG A 152 5.97 55.34 -15.32
CA ARG A 152 5.70 56.52 -16.16
C ARG A 152 4.30 56.48 -16.79
N PHE A 153 3.67 55.30 -16.85
CA PHE A 153 2.32 55.08 -17.40
C PHE A 153 1.23 54.92 -16.32
N MET A 154 1.58 54.51 -15.10
CA MET A 154 0.61 54.28 -14.02
C MET A 154 1.10 54.89 -12.69
N SER A 155 0.23 55.62 -12.00
CA SER A 155 0.55 56.18 -10.68
C SER A 155 0.61 55.09 -9.61
N ALA A 156 1.40 55.31 -8.55
CA ALA A 156 1.56 54.35 -7.44
C ALA A 156 0.22 53.92 -6.82
N SER A 157 -0.77 54.82 -6.78
CA SER A 157 -2.12 54.50 -6.30
C SER A 157 -2.85 53.50 -7.19
N VAL A 158 -2.72 53.61 -8.52
CA VAL A 158 -3.35 52.67 -9.47
C VAL A 158 -2.67 51.30 -9.42
N SER A 159 -1.35 51.24 -9.25
CA SER A 159 -0.63 49.97 -9.07
C SER A 159 -1.13 49.21 -7.83
N GLY A 160 -1.29 49.92 -6.70
CA GLY A 160 -1.79 49.31 -5.46
C GLY A 160 -3.19 48.72 -5.61
N TRP A 161 -4.11 49.45 -6.26
CA TRP A 161 -5.46 48.94 -6.52
C TRP A 161 -5.47 47.72 -7.43
N VAL A 162 -4.64 47.69 -8.49
CA VAL A 162 -4.52 46.53 -9.37
C VAL A 162 -3.95 45.32 -8.62
N GLN A 163 -2.91 45.49 -7.82
CA GLN A 163 -2.32 44.41 -7.03
C GLN A 163 -3.31 43.83 -6.03
N PHE A 164 -4.09 44.69 -5.37
CA PHE A 164 -5.13 44.28 -4.44
C PHE A 164 -6.23 43.48 -5.15
N LEU A 165 -6.70 43.97 -6.30
CA LEU A 165 -7.78 43.34 -7.07
C LEU A 165 -7.39 41.95 -7.60
N PHE A 166 -6.14 41.78 -8.01
CA PHE A 166 -5.63 40.50 -8.51
C PHE A 166 -5.22 39.54 -7.39
N SER A 167 -4.73 40.03 -6.25
CA SER A 167 -4.28 39.18 -5.14
C SER A 167 -5.42 38.60 -4.32
N ILE A 168 -6.51 39.37 -4.10
CA ILE A 168 -7.67 38.89 -3.32
C ILE A 168 -8.25 37.57 -3.84
N PRO A 169 -8.65 37.46 -5.12
CA PRO A 169 -9.25 36.22 -5.62
C PRO A 169 -8.24 35.06 -5.58
N VAL A 170 -6.95 35.31 -5.82
CA VAL A 170 -5.92 34.28 -5.72
C VAL A 170 -5.82 33.74 -4.29
N VAL A 171 -5.73 34.61 -3.28
CA VAL A 171 -5.58 34.19 -1.89
C VAL A 171 -6.85 33.50 -1.39
N LEU A 172 -8.03 34.05 -1.66
CA LEU A 172 -9.28 33.49 -1.17
C LEU A 172 -9.66 32.17 -1.85
N TRP A 173 -9.30 31.98 -3.12
CA TRP A 173 -9.67 30.79 -3.88
C TRP A 173 -8.58 29.71 -3.92
N ALA A 174 -7.29 30.08 -3.89
CA ALA A 174 -6.20 29.11 -3.95
C ALA A 174 -5.81 28.57 -2.57
N ALA A 175 -6.09 29.31 -1.48
CA ALA A 175 -5.78 28.87 -0.11
C ALA A 175 -6.88 28.00 0.53
N TRP A 176 -7.98 27.73 -0.18
CA TRP A 176 -9.14 26.96 0.28
C TRP A 176 -9.48 25.87 -0.73
#